data_AF-A0A1V5VUN1-F1
#
_entry.id   AF-A0A1V5VUN1-F1
#
_cell.length_a   1.000
_cell.length_b   1.000
_cell.length_c   1.000
_cell.angle_alpha   90.00
_cell.angle_beta   90.00
_cell.angle_gamma   90.00
#
_symmetry.space_group_name_H-M   'P 1'
#
loop_
_entity.id
_entity.type
_entity.pdbx_description
1 polymer ?
#
loop_
_entity_poly.entity_id
_entity_poly.type
_entity_poly.pdbx_seq_one_letter_code
_entity_poly.pdbx_strand_id
1 'polypeptide(L)'
;MESGVVIDAAITEELIRTIFFPLTPLHDGALIIQEGRIAGAACYLPLSDSKQIQKHHGARHRAGLGIAEETDALVVVTSEERGEISIMVNGKLFPNIKTTDLKNMILFFMNPKTASEENYTR
;
A
#
# COMPACT_ATOMS: atom_id res chain seq x y z
N MET A 1 -6.84 7.38 12.53
CA MET A 1 -7.63 6.43 11.75
C MET A 1 -9.08 6.85 11.87
N GLU A 2 -9.66 7.41 10.81
CA GLU A 2 -11.03 7.94 10.84
C GLU A 2 -12.06 6.96 10.24
N SER A 3 -11.59 5.88 9.59
CA SER A 3 -12.42 4.85 8.96
C SER A 3 -11.79 3.46 9.15
N GLY A 4 -12.61 2.40 9.05
CA GLY A 4 -12.19 1.00 9.15
C GLY A 4 -12.45 0.34 10.51
N VAL A 5 -12.01 -0.91 10.66
CA VAL A 5 -12.11 -1.69 11.89
C VAL A 5 -10.76 -1.65 12.61
N VAL A 6 -10.77 -1.20 13.87
CA VAL A 6 -9.58 -1.22 14.73
C VAL A 6 -9.21 -2.67 15.04
N ILE A 7 -7.94 -3.01 14.84
CA ILE A 7 -7.42 -4.36 15.08
C ILE A 7 -6.42 -4.36 16.25
N ASP A 8 -5.51 -3.38 16.28
CA ASP A 8 -4.42 -3.25 17.26
C ASP A 8 -3.72 -4.59 17.56
N ALA A 9 -3.07 -5.16 16.54
CA ALA A 9 -2.40 -6.46 16.64
C ALA A 9 -0.94 -6.44 16.20
N ALA A 10 -0.18 -7.45 16.64
CA ALA A 10 1.14 -7.71 16.10
C ALA A 10 1.05 -8.07 14.61
N ILE A 11 2.09 -7.71 13.85
CA ILE A 11 2.19 -8.05 12.43
C ILE A 11 2.59 -9.53 12.31
N THR A 12 1.72 -10.35 11.74
CA THR A 12 2.02 -11.75 11.39
C THR A 12 1.53 -12.07 9.99
N GLU A 13 2.18 -13.03 9.32
CA GLU A 13 1.77 -13.47 7.99
C GLU A 13 0.34 -14.04 8.01
N GLU A 14 0.03 -14.84 9.02
CA GLU A 14 -1.27 -15.49 9.20
C GLU A 14 -2.39 -14.45 9.32
N LEU A 15 -2.17 -13.38 10.07
CA LEU A 15 -3.17 -12.34 10.26
C LEU A 15 -3.38 -11.54 8.98
N ILE A 16 -2.31 -11.16 8.28
CA ILE A 16 -2.40 -10.44 6.99
C ILE A 16 -3.17 -11.28 5.96
N ARG A 17 -2.82 -12.57 5.83
CA ARG A 17 -3.53 -13.51 4.92
C ARG A 17 -5.00 -13.66 5.30
N THR A 18 -5.30 -13.74 6.60
CA THR A 18 -6.68 -13.87 7.09
C THR A 18 -7.50 -12.62 6.77
N ILE A 19 -6.92 -11.43 6.96
CA ILE A 19 -7.59 -10.14 6.66
C ILE A 19 -7.92 -10.04 5.18
N PHE A 20 -6.98 -10.37 4.30
CA PHE A 20 -7.20 -10.31 2.85
C PHE A 20 -7.88 -11.55 2.27
N PHE A 21 -8.37 -12.48 3.10
CA PHE A 21 -9.15 -13.62 2.60
C PHE A 21 -10.45 -13.10 1.96
N PRO A 22 -10.74 -13.43 0.68
CA PRO A 22 -11.91 -12.90 -0.01
C PRO A 22 -13.22 -13.20 0.71
N LEU A 23 -14.23 -12.35 0.48
CA LEU A 23 -15.59 -12.51 1.02
C LEU A 23 -15.69 -12.42 2.56
N THR A 24 -14.68 -11.87 3.23
CA THR A 24 -14.74 -11.57 4.67
C THR A 24 -15.02 -10.09 4.91
N PRO A 25 -15.59 -9.67 6.05
CA PRO A 25 -15.82 -8.25 6.31
C PRO A 25 -14.55 -7.38 6.30
N LEU A 26 -13.37 -7.96 6.54
CA LEU A 26 -12.11 -7.21 6.68
C LEU A 26 -11.31 -7.06 5.38
N HIS A 27 -11.64 -7.81 4.32
CA HIS A 27 -10.85 -7.82 3.08
C HIS A 27 -11.04 -6.58 2.21
N ASP A 28 -12.18 -5.89 2.36
CA ASP A 28 -12.57 -4.79 1.50
C ASP A 28 -12.07 -3.46 2.06
N GLY A 29 -10.87 -3.07 1.64
CA GLY A 29 -10.22 -1.83 2.04
C GLY A 29 -8.74 -2.01 2.30
N ALA A 30 -8.14 -1.02 2.96
CA ALA A 30 -6.72 -1.03 3.28
C ALA A 30 -6.45 -1.63 4.66
N LEU A 31 -5.31 -2.32 4.77
CA LEU A 31 -4.66 -2.66 6.02
C LEU A 31 -3.70 -1.52 6.38
N ILE A 32 -3.84 -0.92 7.56
CA ILE A 32 -2.97 0.15 8.03
C ILE A 32 -2.00 -0.42 9.06
N ILE A 33 -0.71 -0.23 8.80
CA ILE A 33 0.37 -0.57 9.73
C ILE A 33 0.98 0.73 10.22
N GLN A 34 1.04 0.89 11.55
CA GLN A 34 1.59 2.07 12.20
C GLN A 34 2.32 1.63 13.47
N GLU A 35 3.48 2.21 13.74
CA GLU A 35 4.29 1.92 14.94
C GLU A 35 4.59 0.42 15.13
N GLY A 36 4.81 -0.29 14.03
CA GLY A 36 5.13 -1.73 14.05
C GLY A 36 3.94 -2.64 14.38
N ARG A 37 2.71 -2.12 14.30
CA ARG A 37 1.46 -2.86 14.60
C ARG A 37 0.45 -2.69 13.48
N ILE A 38 -0.42 -3.68 13.30
CA ILE A 38 -1.63 -3.52 12.48
C ILE A 38 -2.60 -2.65 13.29
N ALA A 39 -2.77 -1.41 12.87
CA ALA A 39 -3.67 -0.47 13.52
C ALA A 39 -5.13 -0.82 13.18
N GLY A 40 -5.42 -1.05 11.90
CA GLY A 40 -6.76 -1.34 11.43
C GLY A 40 -6.81 -2.01 10.04
N ALA A 41 -7.98 -2.52 9.70
CA ALA A 41 -8.29 -3.17 8.41
C ALA A 41 -9.64 -2.65 7.87
N ALA A 42 -9.95 -2.98 6.61
CA ALA A 42 -11.11 -2.43 5.90
C ALA A 42 -11.17 -0.89 5.93
N CYS A 43 -10.00 -0.23 5.95
CA CYS A 43 -9.91 1.22 5.99
C CYS A 43 -10.20 1.79 4.61
N TYR A 44 -11.06 2.80 4.54
CA TYR A 44 -11.32 3.55 3.31
C TYR A 44 -10.25 4.62 3.12
N LEU A 45 -9.72 4.69 1.90
CA LEU A 45 -8.67 5.63 1.51
C LEU A 45 -9.17 6.60 0.43
N PRO A 46 -8.62 7.83 0.36
CA PRO A 46 -8.89 8.75 -0.75
C PRO A 46 -8.47 8.11 -2.08
N LEU A 47 -9.22 8.40 -3.15
CA LEU A 47 -8.94 7.90 -4.49
C LEU A 47 -8.26 9.00 -5.31
N SER A 48 -7.14 8.68 -5.95
CA SER A 48 -6.47 9.59 -6.88
C SER A 48 -7.14 9.63 -8.25
N ASP A 49 -7.21 10.84 -8.83
CA ASP A 49 -7.56 11.12 -10.24
C ASP A 49 -6.32 11.31 -11.13
N SER A 50 -5.13 11.00 -10.62
CA SER A 50 -3.86 11.22 -11.29
C SER A 50 -3.72 10.46 -12.61
N LYS A 51 -3.11 11.11 -13.61
CA LYS A 51 -2.81 10.53 -14.93
C LYS A 51 -1.77 9.39 -14.88
N GLN A 52 -1.10 9.18 -13.75
CA GLN A 52 -0.23 8.03 -13.53
C GLN A 52 -1.02 6.71 -13.53
N ILE A 53 -2.31 6.76 -13.17
CA ILE A 53 -3.22 5.62 -13.19
C ILE A 53 -3.63 5.30 -14.63
N GLN A 54 -3.04 4.25 -15.18
CA GLN A 54 -3.44 3.68 -16.46
C GLN A 54 -4.84 3.03 -16.42
N LYS A 55 -5.47 2.86 -17.59
CA LYS A 55 -6.82 2.29 -17.74
C LYS A 55 -7.01 0.91 -17.11
N HIS A 56 -5.95 0.12 -17.01
CA HIS A 56 -5.99 -1.23 -16.44
C HIS A 56 -5.83 -1.27 -14.92
N HIS A 57 -5.55 -0.13 -14.27
CA HIS A 57 -5.42 -0.06 -12.82
C HIS A 57 -6.80 0.10 -12.16
N GLY A 58 -7.11 -0.83 -11.23
CA GLY A 58 -8.37 -0.85 -10.50
C GLY A 58 -8.44 0.12 -9.31
N ALA A 59 -9.52 -0.01 -8.53
CA ALA A 59 -9.79 0.85 -7.37
C ALA A 59 -8.67 0.81 -6.30
N ARG A 60 -8.06 -0.35 -6.04
CA ARG A 60 -6.92 -0.47 -5.10
C ARG A 60 -5.74 0.42 -5.50
N HIS A 61 -5.48 0.57 -6.80
CA HIS A 61 -4.38 1.41 -7.26
C HIS A 61 -4.69 2.89 -7.08
N ARG A 62 -5.94 3.30 -7.36
CA ARG A 62 -6.39 4.68 -7.12
C ARG A 62 -6.34 5.03 -5.64
N ALA A 63 -6.78 4.11 -4.78
CA ALA A 63 -6.72 4.25 -3.33
C ALA A 63 -5.27 4.38 -2.82
N GLY A 64 -4.39 3.50 -3.30
CA GLY A 64 -3.00 3.53 -2.90
C GLY A 64 -2.26 4.79 -3.34
N LEU A 65 -2.53 5.28 -4.56
CA LEU A 65 -1.94 6.54 -5.02
C LEU A 65 -2.53 7.74 -4.28
N GLY A 66 -3.84 7.73 -4.03
CA GLY A 66 -4.51 8.84 -3.34
C GLY A 66 -3.95 9.06 -1.94
N ILE A 67 -3.81 8.00 -1.14
CA ILE A 67 -3.22 8.16 0.19
C ILE A 67 -1.73 8.56 0.14
N ALA A 68 -0.99 8.09 -0.87
CA ALA A 68 0.42 8.46 -1.05
C ALA A 68 0.61 9.90 -1.56
N GLU A 69 -0.42 10.53 -2.14
CA GLU A 69 -0.43 11.94 -2.53
C GLU A 69 -0.68 12.86 -1.32
N GLU A 70 -1.45 12.40 -0.33
CA GLU A 70 -1.83 13.18 0.86
C GLU A 70 -0.90 12.96 2.07
N THR A 71 -0.09 11.90 2.05
CA THR A 71 0.75 11.49 3.18
C THR A 71 2.14 11.04 2.74
N ASP A 72 3.05 10.83 3.70
CA ASP A 72 4.35 10.21 3.50
C ASP A 72 4.31 8.68 3.56
N ALA A 73 3.12 8.08 3.56
CA ALA A 73 2.96 6.63 3.66
C ALA A 73 3.57 5.90 2.45
N LEU A 74 4.27 4.80 2.76
CA LEU A 74 4.59 3.78 1.77
C LEU A 74 3.37 2.87 1.61
N VAL A 75 2.90 2.72 0.37
CA VAL A 75 1.78 1.84 0.04
C VAL A 75 2.25 0.71 -0.87
N VAL A 76 1.85 -0.52 -0.54
CA VAL A 76 2.04 -1.69 -1.39
C VAL A 76 0.67 -2.15 -1.86
N VAL A 77 0.50 -2.29 -3.18
CA VAL A 77 -0.74 -2.74 -3.81
C VAL A 77 -0.45 -3.98 -4.66
N THR A 78 -1.33 -4.98 -4.55
CA THR A 78 -1.37 -6.11 -5.47
C THR A 78 -2.54 -5.97 -6.43
N SER A 79 -2.29 -6.21 -7.71
CA SER A 79 -3.35 -6.34 -8.72
C SER A 79 -4.10 -7.65 -8.50
N GLU A 80 -5.40 -7.58 -8.24
CA GLU A 80 -6.24 -8.79 -8.09
C GLU A 80 -6.33 -9.58 -9.40
N GLU A 81 -6.30 -8.89 -10.54
CA GLU A 81 -6.42 -9.51 -11.85
C GLU A 81 -5.11 -10.16 -12.33
N ARG A 82 -3.96 -9.51 -12.03
CA ARG A 82 -2.66 -9.86 -12.64
C ARG A 82 -1.62 -10.36 -11.65
N GLY A 83 -1.85 -10.18 -10.34
CA GLY A 83 -0.87 -10.48 -9.30
C GLY A 83 0.34 -9.54 -9.27
N GLU A 84 0.36 -8.50 -10.11
CA GLU A 84 1.44 -7.50 -10.16
C GLU A 84 1.50 -6.71 -8.85
N ILE A 85 2.72 -6.43 -8.38
CA ILE A 85 2.98 -5.63 -7.19
C ILE A 85 3.36 -4.22 -7.63
N SER A 86 2.74 -3.23 -7.01
CA SER A 86 3.06 -1.82 -7.18
C SER A 86 3.40 -1.19 -5.83
N ILE A 87 4.35 -0.27 -5.82
CA ILE A 87 4.64 0.60 -4.67
C ILE A 87 4.20 2.02 -5.01
N MET A 88 3.55 2.70 -4.07
CA MET A 88 3.28 4.13 -4.15
C MET A 88 3.85 4.83 -2.93
N VAL A 89 4.53 5.95 -3.14
CA VAL A 89 5.12 6.77 -2.08
C VAL A 89 5.38 8.17 -2.63
N ASN A 90 5.15 9.20 -1.81
CA ASN A 90 5.34 10.61 -2.19
C ASN A 90 4.66 10.98 -3.52
N GLY A 91 3.41 10.53 -3.70
CA GLY A 91 2.60 10.76 -4.91
C GLY A 91 3.12 10.11 -6.19
N LYS A 92 4.10 9.19 -6.13
CA LYS A 92 4.64 8.48 -7.29
C LYS A 92 4.19 7.03 -7.31
N LEU A 93 3.88 6.52 -8.50
CA LEU A 93 3.59 5.12 -8.77
C LEU A 93 4.81 4.39 -9.35
N PHE A 94 5.23 3.30 -8.69
CA PHE A 94 6.24 2.36 -9.16
C PHE A 94 5.58 1.00 -9.45
N PRO A 95 5.19 0.73 -10.71
CA PRO A 95 4.48 -0.50 -11.07
C PRO A 95 5.43 -1.67 -11.33
N ASN A 96 4.89 -2.89 -11.37
CA ASN A 96 5.56 -4.12 -11.80
C ASN A 96 6.83 -4.46 -11.01
N ILE A 97 6.78 -4.27 -9.69
CA ILE A 97 7.86 -4.61 -8.77
C ILE A 97 7.99 -6.13 -8.67
N LYS A 98 9.22 -6.64 -8.86
CA LYS A 98 9.51 -8.05 -8.64
C LYS A 98 9.48 -8.36 -7.15
N THR A 99 8.98 -9.54 -6.79
CA THR A 99 8.96 -10.03 -5.42
C THR A 99 10.35 -10.05 -4.77
N THR A 100 11.40 -10.31 -5.56
CA THR A 100 12.81 -10.27 -5.12
C THR A 100 13.27 -8.89 -4.68
N ASP A 101 12.69 -7.84 -5.25
CA ASP A 101 13.14 -6.45 -5.05
C ASP A 101 12.29 -5.75 -3.98
N LEU A 102 11.07 -6.24 -3.74
CA LEU A 102 10.08 -5.65 -2.83
C LEU A 102 10.65 -5.34 -1.44
N LYS A 103 11.35 -6.31 -0.82
CA LYS A 103 11.95 -6.11 0.52
C LYS A 103 12.93 -4.94 0.53
N ASN A 104 13.80 -4.87 -0.47
CA ASN A 104 14.82 -3.82 -0.54
C ASN A 104 14.18 -2.46 -0.82
N MET A 105 13.14 -2.41 -1.66
CA MET A 105 12.39 -1.18 -1.92
C MET A 105 11.65 -0.68 -0.67
N ILE A 106 10.98 -1.56 0.08
CA ILE A 106 10.33 -1.20 1.35
C ILE A 106 11.38 -0.62 2.31
N LEU A 107 12.51 -1.31 2.51
CA LEU A 107 13.58 -0.83 3.41
C LEU A 107 14.17 0.51 2.97
N PHE A 108 14.32 0.72 1.66
CA PHE A 108 14.81 1.97 1.10
C PHE A 108 13.85 3.14 1.39
N PHE A 109 12.57 2.98 1.07
CA PHE A 109 11.60 4.07 1.23
C PHE A 109 11.19 4.32 2.69
N MET A 110 11.21 3.30 3.55
CA MET A 110 10.94 3.45 4.98
C MET A 110 12.11 4.03 5.77
N ASN A 111 13.31 4.12 5.16
CA ASN A 111 14.47 4.68 5.84
C ASN A 111 14.46 6.22 5.71
N PRO A 112 14.40 6.95 6.84
CA PRO A 112 14.28 8.42 6.84
C PRO A 112 15.48 9.14 6.21
N LYS A 113 16.63 8.46 6.04
CA LYS A 113 17.81 9.04 5.37
C LYS A 113 17.76 8.93 3.84
N THR A 114 17.01 7.96 3.31
CA THR A 114 16.89 7.70 1.86
C THR A 114 15.57 8.21 1.29
N ALA A 115 14.57 8.52 2.13
CA ALA A 115 13.32 9.16 1.73
C ALA A 115 13.53 10.54 1.04
N SER A 116 14.68 11.18 1.24
CA SER A 116 15.08 12.45 0.62
C SER A 116 15.95 12.32 -0.64
N GLU A 117 16.34 11.12 -1.06
CA GLU A 117 17.23 10.93 -2.22
C GLU A 117 16.47 10.47 -3.47
N GLU A 118 16.48 11.30 -4.53
CA GLU A 118 15.84 11.08 -5.83
C GLU A 118 16.51 9.99 -6.70
N ASN A 119 17.01 8.91 -6.10
CA ASN A 119 17.89 7.96 -6.79
C ASN A 119 17.19 6.88 -7.63
N TYR A 120 15.87 6.93 -7.82
CA TYR A 120 15.12 5.96 -8.66
C TYR A 120 14.60 6.52 -9.99
N THR A 121 15.04 7.73 -10.38
CA THR A 121 14.60 8.38 -11.64
C THR A 121 15.61 8.24 -12.78
N ARG A 122 16.44 7.18 -12.80
CA ARG A 122 17.35 6.90 -13.92
C ARG A 122 17.28 5.44 -14.36
#